data_AF-A0A9R0KD91-F1
#
_entry.id   AF-A0A9R0KD91-F1
#
_cell.length_a   1.000
_cell.length_b   1.000
_cell.length_c   1.000
_cell.angle_alpha   90.00
_cell.angle_beta   90.00
_cell.angle_gamma   90.00
#
_symmetry.space_group_name_H-M   'P 1'
#
loop_
_entity.id
_entity.type
_entity.pdbx_description
1 polymer ?
#
loop_
_entity_poly.entity_id
_entity_poly.type
_entity_poly.pdbx_seq_one_letter_code
_entity_poly.pdbx_strand_id
1 'polypeptide(L)'
;MTSSVSTLCSMNDFTSQASIDAILIEINADNSLILSALMKELSKEVVVVEEASASELMLKEVRSDNEAYEMYNVYGFRKGFSICKGLIRTSRRTDLWIMRRFVCTAFKDVRFVDSCFKDVKKETLRKYERSELRTCCTAFIQLCITKDGVWTVVRHNMTHNHHMIPAAKRYLLRSQRDITEEQPQVS
;
A
#
# COMPACT_ATOMS: atom_id res chain seq x y z
N MET A 1 -29.08 30.16 -81.87
CA MET A 1 -27.78 30.40 -81.22
C MET A 1 -27.92 29.99 -79.76
N THR A 2 -27.43 28.80 -79.44
CA THR A 2 -27.49 28.19 -78.11
C THR A 2 -26.38 28.80 -77.24
N SER A 3 -26.75 29.58 -76.22
CA SER A 3 -25.83 30.03 -75.18
C SER A 3 -26.07 29.20 -73.93
N SER A 4 -25.19 28.23 -73.71
CA SER A 4 -25.09 27.42 -72.50
C SER A 4 -24.28 28.17 -71.45
N VAL A 5 -24.91 28.56 -70.35
CA VAL A 5 -24.23 29.00 -69.13
C VAL A 5 -24.91 28.36 -67.94
N SER A 6 -24.09 28.04 -66.93
CA SER A 6 -24.46 27.63 -65.57
C SER A 6 -24.69 26.11 -65.44
N THR A 7 -24.10 25.37 -64.49
CA THR A 7 -23.39 25.72 -63.27
C THR A 7 -22.52 24.53 -62.91
N LEU A 8 -21.21 24.73 -62.70
CA LEU A 8 -20.43 23.80 -61.89
C LEU A 8 -20.97 23.89 -60.47
N CYS A 9 -21.86 22.96 -60.10
CA CYS A 9 -22.27 22.81 -58.71
C CYS A 9 -21.04 22.28 -57.95
N SER A 10 -20.31 23.20 -57.30
CA SER A 10 -19.24 22.85 -56.38
C SER A 10 -19.89 22.18 -55.17
N MET A 11 -19.82 20.84 -55.14
CA MET A 11 -20.20 20.04 -53.98
C MET A 11 -19.15 20.29 -52.88
N ASN A 12 -19.36 21.35 -52.11
CA ASN A 12 -18.64 21.60 -50.88
C ASN A 12 -19.67 21.57 -49.74
N ASP A 13 -20.08 20.37 -49.35
CA ASP A 13 -20.73 20.12 -48.06
C ASP A 13 -19.66 20.27 -46.96
N PHE A 14 -19.21 21.51 -46.75
CA PHE A 14 -18.47 21.85 -45.54
C PHE A 14 -19.50 22.09 -44.45
N THR A 15 -19.61 21.13 -43.52
CA THR A 15 -20.27 21.34 -42.23
C THR A 15 -19.91 22.72 -41.70
N SER A 16 -20.91 23.57 -41.47
CA SER A 16 -20.67 24.97 -41.08
C SER A 16 -19.74 25.03 -39.87
N GLN A 17 -18.88 26.05 -39.78
CA GLN A 17 -17.97 26.21 -38.64
C GLN A 17 -18.71 26.13 -37.30
N ALA A 18 -19.94 26.67 -37.25
CA ALA A 18 -20.83 26.56 -36.09
C ALA A 18 -21.23 25.11 -35.74
N SER A 19 -21.45 24.24 -36.74
CA SER A 19 -21.69 22.80 -36.52
C SER A 19 -20.43 22.09 -36.01
N ILE A 20 -19.26 22.44 -36.52
CA ILE A 20 -17.98 21.89 -36.03
C ILE A 20 -17.74 22.30 -34.58
N ASP A 21 -17.96 23.58 -34.26
CA ASP A 21 -17.77 24.12 -32.91
C ASP A 21 -18.75 23.48 -31.91
N ALA A 22 -20.01 23.25 -32.32
CA ALA A 22 -21.00 22.54 -31.49
C ALA A 22 -20.57 21.10 -31.19
N ILE A 23 -20.10 20.37 -32.21
CA ILE A 23 -19.59 19.00 -32.05
C ILE A 23 -18.36 18.99 -31.13
N LEU A 24 -17.46 19.95 -31.28
CA LEU A 24 -16.28 20.07 -30.41
C LEU A 24 -16.66 20.34 -28.95
N ILE A 25 -17.68 21.17 -28.70
CA ILE A 25 -18.19 21.44 -27.35
C ILE A 25 -18.79 20.17 -26.73
N GLU A 26 -19.60 19.43 -27.49
CA GLU A 26 -20.19 18.16 -27.04
C GLU A 26 -19.11 17.12 -26.74
N ILE A 27 -18.16 16.91 -27.65
CA ILE A 27 -17.01 16.00 -27.45
C ILE A 27 -16.22 16.40 -26.20
N ASN A 28 -15.98 17.69 -25.98
CA ASN A 28 -15.25 18.16 -24.81
C ASN A 28 -16.03 17.95 -23.51
N ALA A 29 -17.35 18.14 -23.52
CA ALA A 29 -18.22 17.86 -22.39
C ALA A 29 -18.24 16.36 -22.05
N ASP A 30 -18.40 15.50 -23.05
CA ASP A 30 -18.37 14.04 -22.89
C ASP A 30 -17.01 13.57 -22.35
N ASN A 31 -15.90 14.10 -22.89
CA ASN A 31 -14.57 13.81 -22.38
C ASN A 31 -14.40 14.25 -20.91
N SER A 32 -14.99 15.38 -20.52
CA SER A 32 -14.98 15.85 -19.13
C SER A 32 -15.77 14.92 -18.20
N LEU A 33 -16.95 14.47 -18.63
CA LEU A 33 -17.78 13.52 -17.90
C LEU A 33 -17.09 12.17 -17.74
N ILE A 34 -16.48 11.64 -18.81
CA ILE A 34 -15.71 10.40 -18.79
C ILE A 34 -14.53 10.52 -17.83
N LEU A 35 -13.77 11.62 -17.89
CA LEU A 35 -12.65 11.86 -16.97
C LEU A 35 -13.12 11.88 -15.51
N SER A 36 -14.24 12.54 -15.23
CA SER A 36 -14.81 12.60 -13.87
C SER A 36 -15.27 11.22 -13.36
N ALA A 37 -15.88 10.41 -14.22
CA ALA A 37 -16.32 9.05 -13.90
C ALA A 37 -15.13 8.12 -13.67
N LEU A 38 -14.09 8.23 -14.49
CA LEU A 38 -12.85 7.45 -14.33
C LEU A 38 -12.12 7.80 -13.03
N MET A 39 -12.05 9.10 -12.70
CA MET A 39 -11.47 9.57 -11.43
C MET A 39 -12.28 9.09 -10.22
N LYS A 40 -13.61 9.05 -10.34
CA LYS A 40 -14.50 8.49 -9.31
C LYS A 40 -14.33 6.98 -9.16
N GLU A 41 -14.05 6.25 -10.23
CA GLU A 41 -13.79 4.80 -10.15
C GLU A 41 -12.42 4.50 -9.54
N LEU A 42 -11.39 5.25 -9.93
CA LEU A 42 -10.03 5.11 -9.41
C LEU A 42 -9.92 5.45 -7.92
N SER A 43 -10.73 6.39 -7.44
CA SER A 43 -10.77 6.76 -6.01
C SER A 43 -11.39 5.70 -5.10
N LYS A 44 -12.11 4.70 -5.62
CA LYS A 44 -12.70 3.62 -4.82
C LYS A 44 -11.67 2.60 -4.32
N GLU A 45 -10.47 2.55 -4.90
CA GLU A 45 -9.45 1.55 -4.55
C GLU A 45 -8.49 2.00 -3.43
N VAL A 46 -8.42 3.30 -3.10
CA VAL A 46 -7.46 3.82 -2.12
C VAL A 46 -8.09 3.86 -0.72
N VAL A 47 -8.00 2.73 -0.02
CA VAL A 47 -8.46 2.60 1.36
C VAL A 47 -7.40 3.18 2.29
N VAL A 48 -7.61 4.38 2.86
CA VAL A 48 -6.76 4.92 3.92
C VAL A 48 -7.44 4.73 5.27
N VAL A 49 -6.81 4.00 6.18
CA VAL A 49 -7.34 3.74 7.53
C VAL A 49 -6.31 4.17 8.58
N GLU A 50 -6.72 5.05 9.49
CA GLU A 50 -5.93 5.42 10.67
C GLU A 50 -6.34 4.58 11.88
N GLU A 51 -5.38 4.05 12.63
CA GLU A 51 -5.67 3.18 13.78
C GLU A 51 -6.22 3.95 15.01
N ALA A 52 -5.76 5.19 15.23
CA ALA A 52 -6.15 6.11 16.30
C ALA A 52 -5.53 7.51 16.09
N SER A 53 -5.95 8.51 16.88
CA SER A 53 -5.39 9.87 16.86
C SER A 53 -4.01 9.99 17.52
N ALA A 54 -3.65 9.06 18.41
CA ALA A 54 -2.38 9.03 19.10
C ALA A 54 -1.93 7.59 19.35
N SER A 55 -0.63 7.38 19.34
CA SER A 55 -0.03 6.06 19.55
C SER A 55 0.13 5.74 21.03
N GLU A 56 -0.48 4.64 21.47
CA GLU A 56 -0.28 4.06 22.81
C GLU A 56 1.08 3.35 22.99
N LEU A 57 1.83 3.20 21.89
CA LEU A 57 3.12 2.50 21.89
C LEU A 57 4.30 3.45 21.96
N MET A 58 4.10 4.75 21.72
CA MET A 58 5.20 5.72 21.76
C MET A 58 5.91 5.70 23.10
N LEU A 59 7.25 5.76 23.05
CA LEU A 59 8.13 5.77 24.21
C LEU A 59 8.06 4.52 25.09
N LYS A 60 7.30 3.48 24.72
CA LYS A 60 7.37 2.19 25.41
C LYS A 60 8.76 1.59 25.25
N GLU A 61 9.21 0.96 26.33
CA GLU A 61 10.50 0.29 26.41
C GLU A 61 10.33 -1.22 26.57
N VAL A 62 11.20 -1.97 25.90
CA VAL A 62 11.38 -3.42 26.04
C VAL A 62 12.86 -3.78 26.03
N ARG A 63 13.17 -5.04 26.30
CA ARG A 63 14.56 -5.50 26.46
C ARG A 63 15.00 -6.53 25.42
N SER A 64 14.11 -6.95 24.53
CA SER A 64 14.45 -7.90 23.46
C SER A 64 13.65 -7.69 22.16
N ASP A 65 14.16 -8.24 21.05
CA ASP A 65 13.45 -8.29 19.76
C ASP A 65 12.11 -9.04 19.88
N ASN A 66 12.06 -10.07 20.73
CA ASN A 66 10.86 -10.89 20.94
C ASN A 66 9.80 -10.14 21.74
N GLU A 67 10.18 -9.48 22.83
CA GLU A 67 9.25 -8.61 23.59
C GLU A 67 8.72 -7.46 22.72
N ALA A 68 9.58 -6.86 21.91
CA ALA A 68 9.18 -5.80 20.98
C ALA A 68 8.19 -6.30 19.92
N TYR A 69 8.46 -7.50 19.37
CA TYR A 69 7.55 -8.15 18.42
C TYR A 69 6.21 -8.44 19.09
N GLU A 70 6.20 -9.05 20.27
CA GLU A 70 4.98 -9.45 20.96
C GLU A 70 4.13 -8.23 21.36
N MET A 71 4.77 -7.18 21.88
CA MET A 71 4.08 -5.92 22.19
C MET A 71 3.33 -5.38 20.97
N TYR A 72 3.98 -5.35 19.81
CA TYR A 72 3.35 -4.87 18.58
C TYR A 72 2.37 -5.86 17.99
N ASN A 73 2.57 -7.17 18.20
CA ASN A 73 1.69 -8.21 17.71
C ASN A 73 0.35 -8.18 18.46
N VAL A 74 0.37 -8.03 19.78
CA VAL A 74 -0.81 -7.81 20.61
C VAL A 74 -1.55 -6.55 20.18
N TYR A 75 -0.81 -5.48 19.88
CA TYR A 75 -1.38 -4.25 19.36
C TYR A 75 -2.05 -4.45 17.99
N GLY A 76 -1.33 -5.03 17.04
CA GLY A 76 -1.82 -5.31 15.69
C GLY A 76 -3.03 -6.22 15.69
N PHE A 77 -3.05 -7.25 16.54
CA PHE A 77 -4.23 -8.09 16.76
C PHE A 77 -5.44 -7.27 17.20
N ARG A 78 -5.27 -6.41 18.22
CA ARG A 78 -6.35 -5.57 18.74
C ARG A 78 -6.86 -4.57 17.71
N LYS A 79 -6.01 -4.13 16.79
CA LYS A 79 -6.37 -3.23 15.68
C LYS A 79 -6.86 -3.95 14.43
N GLY A 80 -6.58 -5.24 14.29
CA GLY A 80 -7.06 -6.08 13.20
C GLY A 80 -6.09 -6.24 12.03
N PHE A 81 -4.78 -6.20 12.27
CA PHE A 81 -3.76 -6.45 11.24
C PHE A 81 -2.65 -7.39 11.74
N SER A 82 -1.96 -8.04 10.79
CA SER A 82 -0.83 -8.92 11.10
C SER A 82 0.47 -8.14 10.98
N ILE A 83 1.51 -8.55 11.70
CA ILE A 83 2.82 -7.90 11.64
C ILE A 83 3.91 -8.85 11.14
N CYS A 84 5.05 -8.31 10.70
CA CYS A 84 6.27 -9.08 10.54
C CYS A 84 7.51 -8.29 10.95
N LYS A 85 8.61 -9.04 11.14
CA LYS A 85 9.96 -8.51 11.35
C LYS A 85 10.41 -7.78 10.07
N GLY A 86 10.68 -6.49 10.20
CA GLY A 86 11.16 -5.63 9.12
C GLY A 86 12.63 -5.27 9.26
N LEU A 87 12.97 -4.09 8.74
CA LEU A 87 14.34 -3.57 8.65
C LEU A 87 15.07 -3.56 10.01
N ILE A 88 16.33 -3.98 9.99
CA ILE A 88 17.32 -3.80 11.05
C ILE A 88 18.36 -2.80 10.55
N ARG A 89 18.79 -1.88 11.42
CA ARG A 89 20.04 -1.12 11.19
C ARG A 89 21.03 -1.46 12.29
N THR A 90 22.26 -1.69 11.87
CA THR A 90 23.41 -1.92 12.74
C THR A 90 24.34 -0.72 12.71
N SER A 91 25.00 -0.48 13.84
CA SER A 91 26.07 0.51 13.93
C SER A 91 27.29 0.03 13.17
N ARG A 92 27.80 0.84 12.23
CA ARG A 92 29.03 0.49 11.47
C ARG A 92 30.30 0.40 12.32
N ARG A 93 30.27 0.93 13.56
CA ARG A 93 31.44 0.96 14.45
C ARG A 93 31.50 -0.23 15.39
N THR A 94 30.35 -0.79 15.74
CA THR A 94 30.22 -1.77 16.83
C THR A 94 29.48 -3.02 16.39
N ASP A 95 28.91 -3.03 15.18
CA ASP A 95 28.00 -4.04 14.61
C ASP A 95 26.75 -4.39 15.43
N LEU A 96 26.58 -3.77 16.60
CA LEU A 96 25.37 -3.82 17.41
C LEU A 96 24.16 -3.21 16.68
N TRP A 97 22.98 -3.78 16.93
CA TRP A 97 21.73 -3.26 16.42
C TRP A 97 21.43 -1.92 17.08
N ILE A 98 21.08 -0.92 16.27
CA ILE A 98 20.70 0.42 16.73
C ILE A 98 19.23 0.73 16.45
N MET A 99 18.60 -0.04 15.57
CA MET A 99 17.21 0.18 15.19
C MET A 99 16.57 -1.08 14.62
N ARG A 100 15.31 -1.30 14.98
CA ARG A 100 14.44 -2.34 14.43
C ARG A 100 13.11 -1.76 14.00
N ARG A 101 12.57 -2.22 12.86
CA ARG A 101 11.18 -2.00 12.46
C ARG A 101 10.38 -3.29 12.50
N PHE A 102 9.13 -3.16 12.92
CA PHE A 102 8.09 -4.15 12.68
C PHE A 102 7.02 -3.49 11.82
N VAL A 103 6.59 -4.17 10.77
CA VAL A 103 5.68 -3.60 9.76
C VAL A 103 4.37 -4.35 9.74
N CYS A 104 3.31 -3.69 9.27
CA CYS A 104 2.09 -4.39 8.91
C CYS A 104 2.32 -5.31 7.71
N THR A 105 1.81 -6.53 7.80
CA THR A 105 1.68 -7.46 6.68
C THR A 105 0.24 -7.45 6.20
N ALA A 106 -0.07 -6.53 5.30
CA ALA A 106 -1.29 -6.63 4.52
C ALA A 106 -1.15 -7.82 3.58
N PHE A 107 -1.98 -8.83 3.77
CA PHE A 107 -1.82 -10.09 3.08
C PHE A 107 -2.90 -10.32 2.04
N LYS A 108 -2.48 -10.77 0.86
CA LYS A 108 -3.27 -11.71 0.04
C LYS A 108 -2.57 -13.06 -0.26
N ASP A 109 -1.26 -13.29 -0.07
CA ASP A 109 -0.69 -14.66 -0.20
C ASP A 109 0.73 -14.91 0.42
N VAL A 110 1.02 -16.17 0.83
CA VAL A 110 1.99 -16.63 1.87
C VAL A 110 3.45 -16.75 1.45
N ARG A 111 3.79 -16.57 0.18
CA ARG A 111 5.08 -17.08 -0.32
C ARG A 111 6.19 -16.05 -0.53
N PHE A 112 6.06 -14.83 0.01
CA PHE A 112 6.90 -13.72 -0.46
C PHE A 112 7.41 -12.69 0.57
N VAL A 113 7.39 -13.03 1.88
CA VAL A 113 7.91 -12.16 2.95
C VAL A 113 9.37 -11.74 2.68
N ASP A 114 10.20 -12.63 2.13
CA ASP A 114 11.61 -12.38 1.84
C ASP A 114 11.89 -11.36 0.73
N SER A 115 10.87 -10.98 -0.06
CA SER A 115 11.04 -10.10 -1.23
C SER A 115 10.59 -8.66 -0.99
N CYS A 116 9.96 -8.34 0.14
CA CYS A 116 9.47 -6.99 0.44
C CYS A 116 10.58 -6.02 0.89
N PHE A 117 11.75 -6.55 1.25
CA PHE A 117 12.88 -5.78 1.82
C PHE A 117 14.22 -5.98 1.09
N LYS A 118 14.24 -6.76 -0.01
CA LYS A 118 15.44 -6.87 -0.84
C LYS A 118 15.43 -5.72 -1.84
N ASP A 119 16.46 -4.87 -1.74
CA ASP A 119 16.73 -3.82 -2.72
C ASP A 119 16.64 -4.40 -4.13
N VAL A 120 15.76 -3.85 -4.95
CA VAL A 120 15.58 -4.26 -6.34
C VAL A 120 16.82 -3.85 -7.13
N LYS A 121 17.86 -4.68 -7.09
CA LYS A 121 18.90 -4.71 -8.12
C LYS A 121 18.54 -5.80 -9.12
N LYS A 122 17.93 -5.33 -10.21
CA LYS A 122 17.81 -5.86 -11.57
C LYS A 122 17.66 -7.38 -11.80
N GLU A 123 16.78 -7.63 -12.78
CA GLU A 123 16.87 -8.73 -13.77
C GLU A 123 16.06 -9.99 -13.46
N THR A 124 14.76 -9.96 -13.76
CA THR A 124 14.22 -10.77 -14.88
C THR A 124 12.73 -10.45 -15.07
N LEU A 125 12.41 -10.07 -16.31
CA LEU A 125 11.10 -9.78 -16.88
C LEU A 125 10.21 -11.05 -17.00
N ARG A 126 10.14 -11.90 -15.98
CA ARG A 126 9.30 -13.12 -15.94
C ARG A 126 8.39 -13.23 -14.71
N LYS A 127 8.24 -12.15 -13.94
CA LYS A 127 7.42 -12.14 -12.70
C LYS A 127 6.30 -11.09 -12.70
N TYR A 128 6.06 -10.45 -13.85
CA TYR A 128 5.18 -9.29 -13.96
C TYR A 128 3.68 -9.65 -13.98
N GLU A 129 3.33 -10.93 -14.08
CA GLU A 129 1.93 -11.38 -14.10
C GLU A 129 1.38 -11.73 -12.69
N ARG A 130 2.18 -11.55 -11.62
CA ARG A 130 1.79 -11.85 -10.23
C ARG A 130 1.86 -10.63 -9.29
N SER A 131 2.04 -9.44 -9.85
CA SER A 131 2.36 -8.20 -9.12
C SER A 131 1.15 -7.44 -8.58
N GLU A 132 -0.07 -7.76 -8.99
CA GLU A 132 -1.21 -6.83 -8.84
C GLU A 132 -1.91 -6.81 -7.47
N LEU A 133 -1.47 -7.56 -6.45
CA LEU A 133 -2.18 -7.58 -5.15
C LEU A 133 -1.29 -7.50 -3.90
N ARG A 134 -0.14 -6.82 -4.00
CA ARG A 134 0.65 -6.45 -2.82
C ARG A 134 0.39 -5.01 -2.44
N THR A 135 -0.56 -4.76 -1.53
CA THR A 135 -0.58 -3.50 -0.79
C THR A 135 0.63 -3.51 0.14
N CYS A 136 1.72 -2.85 -0.26
CA CYS A 136 2.83 -2.55 0.64
C CYS A 136 2.30 -1.58 1.71
N CYS A 137 1.76 -2.11 2.79
CA CYS A 137 1.27 -1.28 3.88
C CYS A 137 2.42 -0.46 4.47
N THR A 138 2.16 0.82 4.67
CA THR A 138 3.15 1.76 5.20
C THR A 138 3.13 1.82 6.72
N ALA A 139 2.19 1.17 7.39
CA ALA A 139 2.11 1.12 8.85
C ALA A 139 3.28 0.33 9.45
N PHE A 140 3.92 0.90 10.49
CA PHE A 140 5.04 0.29 11.18
C PHE A 140 5.27 0.92 12.55
N ILE A 141 5.96 0.18 13.42
CA ILE A 141 6.70 0.77 14.55
C ILE A 141 8.20 0.70 14.31
N GLN A 142 8.91 1.69 14.85
CA GLN A 142 10.35 1.73 14.84
C GLN A 142 10.86 1.88 16.27
N LEU A 143 11.75 0.97 16.66
CA LEU A 143 12.45 1.02 17.93
C LEU A 143 13.89 1.47 17.70
N CYS A 144 14.37 2.39 18.53
CA CYS A 144 15.78 2.66 18.68
C CYS A 144 16.34 1.82 19.83
N ILE A 145 17.55 1.32 19.66
CA ILE A 145 18.20 0.42 20.62
C ILE A 145 19.40 1.16 21.19
N THR A 146 19.39 1.35 22.51
CA THR A 146 20.52 1.95 23.22
C THR A 146 21.64 0.93 23.42
N LYS A 147 22.84 1.40 23.78
CA LYS A 147 23.96 0.52 24.12
C LYS A 147 23.66 -0.37 25.33
N ASP A 148 22.78 0.09 26.22
CA ASP A 148 22.33 -0.64 27.41
C ASP A 148 21.30 -1.73 27.07
N GLY A 149 20.98 -1.93 25.79
CA GLY A 149 20.03 -2.94 25.33
C GLY A 149 18.57 -2.55 25.58
N VAL A 150 18.28 -1.26 25.79
CA VAL A 150 16.90 -0.77 25.92
C VAL A 150 16.36 -0.42 24.54
N TRP A 151 15.19 -0.98 24.23
CA TRP A 151 14.50 -0.78 22.96
C TRP A 151 13.32 0.16 23.17
N THR A 152 13.42 1.39 22.67
CA THR A 152 12.39 2.41 22.84
C THR A 152 11.67 2.68 21.54
N VAL A 153 10.34 2.67 21.56
CA VAL A 153 9.52 3.04 20.39
C VAL A 153 9.67 4.55 20.12
N VAL A 154 10.31 4.89 18.99
CA VAL A 154 10.58 6.28 18.59
C VAL A 154 9.71 6.76 17.44
N ARG A 155 9.09 5.85 16.68
CA ARG A 155 8.14 6.18 15.61
C ARG A 155 7.05 5.13 15.54
N HIS A 156 5.84 5.60 15.27
CA HIS A 156 4.69 4.77 14.95
C HIS A 156 3.95 5.41 13.78
N ASN A 157 3.95 4.74 12.63
CA ASN A 157 3.09 5.10 11.51
C ASN A 157 1.82 4.25 11.60
N MET A 158 0.68 4.91 11.82
CA MET A 158 -0.62 4.30 12.09
C MET A 158 -1.55 4.34 10.87
N THR A 159 -1.02 4.75 9.71
CA THR A 159 -1.74 4.84 8.44
C THR A 159 -1.64 3.53 7.67
N HIS A 160 -2.79 2.97 7.32
CA HIS A 160 -2.93 1.75 6.52
C HIS A 160 -3.52 2.05 5.16
N ASN A 161 -3.07 1.29 4.15
CA ASN A 161 -3.64 1.28 2.80
C ASN A 161 -4.57 0.08 2.56
N HIS A 162 -5.16 -0.48 3.62
CA HIS A 162 -6.06 -1.64 3.57
C HIS A 162 -7.05 -1.60 4.73
N HIS A 163 -8.15 -2.34 4.59
CA HIS A 163 -9.12 -2.49 5.68
C HIS A 163 -8.56 -3.33 6.83
N MET A 164 -8.99 -3.00 8.04
CA MET A 164 -8.72 -3.81 9.23
C MET A 164 -9.62 -5.04 9.25
N ILE A 165 -9.09 -6.15 9.77
CA ILE A 165 -9.87 -7.37 9.98
C ILE A 165 -10.81 -7.18 11.19
N PRO A 166 -12.14 -7.38 11.01
CA PRO A 166 -13.10 -7.30 12.10
C PRO A 166 -12.78 -8.29 13.23
N ALA A 167 -13.15 -7.95 14.47
CA ALA A 167 -12.86 -8.76 15.65
C ALA A 167 -13.24 -10.25 15.48
N ALA A 168 -14.43 -10.52 14.93
CA ALA A 168 -14.94 -11.86 14.68
C ALA A 168 -14.05 -12.72 13.75
N LYS A 169 -13.21 -12.09 12.92
CA LYS A 169 -12.35 -12.74 11.92
C LYS A 169 -10.87 -12.67 12.27
N ARG A 170 -10.49 -12.16 13.44
CA ARG A 170 -9.07 -11.97 13.81
C ARG A 170 -8.29 -13.26 13.98
N TYR A 171 -8.97 -14.38 14.19
CA TYR A 171 -8.35 -15.71 14.16
C TYR A 171 -7.69 -16.04 12.80
N LEU A 172 -8.02 -15.30 11.73
CA LEU A 172 -7.39 -15.42 10.42
C LEU A 172 -6.05 -14.68 10.33
N LEU A 173 -5.69 -13.85 11.32
CA LEU A 173 -4.43 -13.11 11.34
C LEU A 173 -3.25 -14.07 11.48
N ARG A 174 -2.31 -14.00 10.53
CA ARG A 174 -1.22 -14.96 10.45
C ARG A 174 -0.27 -14.88 11.64
N SER A 175 0.08 -13.66 12.07
CA SER A 175 1.07 -13.45 13.14
C SER A 175 0.60 -13.95 14.51
N GLN A 176 -0.65 -14.41 14.61
CA GLN A 176 -1.22 -15.06 15.78
C GLN A 176 -1.11 -16.59 15.75
N ARG A 177 -0.96 -17.19 14.56
CA ARG A 177 -0.81 -18.65 14.42
C ARG A 177 0.57 -19.14 14.88
N ASP A 178 1.59 -18.32 14.70
CA ASP A 178 2.98 -18.65 15.02
C ASP A 178 3.25 -18.63 16.55
N ILE A 179 2.37 -18.04 17.37
CA ILE A 179 2.52 -18.02 18.85
C ILE A 179 2.07 -19.35 19.49
N THR A 180 1.23 -20.13 18.79
CA THR A 180 0.66 -21.38 19.32
C THR A 180 1.50 -22.64 19.10
N GLU A 181 2.69 -22.54 18.47
CA GLU A 181 3.61 -23.68 18.44
C GLU A 181 4.36 -23.80 19.78
N GLU A 182 3.72 -24.48 20.75
CA GLU A 182 4.44 -25.13 21.83
C GLU A 182 5.52 -26.03 21.22
N GLN A 183 6.78 -25.69 21.46
CA GLN A 183 7.91 -26.57 21.17
C GLN A 183 7.71 -27.87 21.96
N PRO A 184 7.65 -29.05 21.33
CA PRO A 184 7.69 -30.30 22.07
C PRO A 184 9.04 -30.35 22.81
N GLN A 185 8.99 -30.34 24.13
CA GLN A 185 10.14 -30.71 24.95
C GLN A 185 10.43 -32.17 24.65
N VAL A 186 11.52 -32.42 23.92
CA VAL A 186 12.08 -33.77 23.80
C VAL A 186 12.80 -34.04 25.12
N SER A 187 12.12 -34.76 26.00
CA SER A 187 12.68 -35.49 27.13
C SER A 187 13.58 -36.62 26.67
#